data_AF-A0A935FFC0-F1
#
_entry.id   AF-A0A935FFC0-F1
#
_cell.length_a   1.000
_cell.length_b   1.000
_cell.length_c   1.000
_cell.angle_alpha   90.00
_cell.angle_beta   90.00
_cell.angle_gamma   90.00
#
_symmetry.space_group_name_H-M   'P 1'
#
loop_
_entity.id
_entity.type
_entity.pdbx_description
1 polymer ?
#
loop_
_entity_poly.entity_id
_entity_poly.type
_entity_poly.pdbx_seq_one_letter_code
_entity_poly.pdbx_strand_id
1 'polypeptide(L)' 'MGIFNATATYGHGFKPTDNPDEYIARIYTGGFAGQGTATKRLIREMEPFMQEKGYSKYNILSARFNLIPSFFKFTIKFEV' A
#
# COMPACT_ATOMS: atom_id res chain seq x y z
N MET A 1 -16.30 -0.97 -28.91
CA MET A 1 -15.08 -1.19 -28.09
C MET A 1 -14.87 0.05 -27.23
N GLY A 2 -14.66 -0.11 -25.93
CA GLY A 2 -14.03 0.94 -25.10
C GLY A 2 -14.91 1.54 -24.02
N ILE A 3 -15.14 0.80 -22.94
CA ILE A 3 -15.28 1.43 -21.62
C ILE A 3 -14.53 0.51 -20.65
N PHE A 4 -13.20 0.68 -20.58
CA PHE A 4 -12.45 0.14 -19.45
C PHE A 4 -12.87 0.94 -18.23
N ASN A 5 -13.83 0.40 -17.47
CA ASN A 5 -14.10 0.82 -16.11
C ASN A 5 -12.89 0.47 -15.24
N ALA A 6 -11.78 1.16 -15.45
CA ALA A 6 -10.71 1.23 -14.47
C ALA A 6 -11.19 2.20 -13.38
N THR A 7 -12.14 1.75 -12.57
CA THR A 7 -12.40 2.35 -11.26
C THR A 7 -11.20 2.01 -10.40
N ALA A 8 -10.09 2.69 -10.67
CA ALA A 8 -8.94 2.58 -9.81
C ALA A 8 -9.34 3.26 -8.51
N THR A 9 -9.73 2.45 -7.54
CA THR A 9 -9.96 2.85 -6.15
C THR A 9 -8.59 3.18 -5.53
N TYR A 10 -7.87 4.14 -6.12
CA TYR A 10 -6.64 4.70 -5.58
C TYR A 10 -7.03 5.66 -4.47
N GLY A 11 -7.25 5.15 -3.26
CA GLY A 11 -7.32 6.06 -2.14
C GLY A 11 -8.05 5.58 -0.91
N HIS A 12 -7.42 4.68 -0.17
CA HIS A 12 -7.26 4.99 1.25
C HIS A 12 -5.85 4.81 1.83
N GLY A 13 -4.85 4.45 1.01
CA GLY A 13 -3.47 4.35 1.51
C GLY A 13 -2.37 4.31 0.46
N PHE A 14 -2.61 3.67 -0.70
CA PHE A 14 -1.58 3.39 -1.71
C PHE A 14 -1.52 4.48 -2.78
N LYS A 15 -0.43 5.24 -2.79
CA LYS A 15 -0.11 6.23 -3.81
C LYS A 15 0.87 5.64 -4.83
N PRO A 16 0.57 5.65 -6.14
CA PRO A 16 1.56 5.27 -7.14
C PRO A 16 2.77 6.21 -7.07
N THR A 17 3.94 5.69 -7.41
CA THR A 17 5.18 6.47 -7.61
C THR A 17 5.48 6.63 -9.10
N ASP A 18 6.63 7.21 -9.44
CA ASP A 18 7.13 7.33 -10.82
C ASP A 18 7.43 5.97 -11.47
N ASN A 19 7.74 4.95 -10.65
CA ASN A 19 8.00 3.61 -11.14
C ASN A 19 6.69 2.84 -11.40
N PRO A 20 6.54 2.16 -12.55
CA PRO A 20 5.44 1.24 -12.76
C PRO A 20 5.49 0.13 -11.71
N ASP A 21 4.31 -0.25 -11.22
CA ASP A 21 4.10 -1.28 -10.20
C ASP A 21 4.67 -0.99 -8.80
N GLU A 22 5.13 0.24 -8.54
CA GLU A 22 5.55 0.65 -7.20
C GLU A 22 4.55 1.66 -6.58
N TYR A 23 4.21 1.40 -5.32
CA TYR A 23 3.20 2.12 -4.57
C TYR A 23 3.67 2.41 -3.15
N ILE A 24 3.26 3.57 -2.66
CA ILE A 24 3.56 4.07 -1.33
C ILE A 24 2.30 3.97 -0.49
N ALA A 25 2.31 3.11 0.51
CA ALA A 25 1.25 3.00 1.50
C ALA A 25 1.58 3.83 2.75
N ARG A 26 0.62 4.61 3.24
CA ARG A 26 0.76 5.30 4.54
C ARG A 26 -0.25 4.74 5.52
N ILE A 27 0.24 4.03 6.52
CA ILE A 27 -0.59 3.49 7.59
C ILE A 27 -0.46 4.38 8.81
N TYR A 28 -1.53 5.11 9.12
CA TYR A 28 -1.62 5.89 10.34
C TYR A 28 -1.90 4.95 11.50
N THR A 29 -0.94 4.90 12.41
CA THR A 29 -1.05 4.19 13.67
C THR A 29 -1.28 5.23 14.76
N GLY A 30 -2.38 5.13 15.51
CA GLY A 30 -2.54 5.93 16.73
C GLY A 30 -1.35 5.66 17.66
N GLY A 31 -0.95 6.63 18.49
CA GLY A 31 0.34 6.69 19.20
C GLY A 31 0.76 5.49 20.08
N PHE A 32 -0.04 4.43 20.15
CA PHE A 32 0.24 3.17 20.84
C PHE A 32 0.30 1.94 19.90
N ALA A 33 -0.06 2.07 18.64
CA ALA A 33 0.01 0.98 17.67
C ALA A 33 1.42 0.91 17.06
N GLY A 34 2.21 -0.05 17.51
CA GLY A 34 3.57 -0.29 17.00
C GLY A 34 3.60 -0.81 15.55
N GLN A 35 4.82 -0.98 15.03
CA GLN A 35 5.09 -1.42 13.65
C GLN A 35 4.31 -2.69 13.24
N GLY A 36 4.16 -3.67 14.16
CA GLY A 36 3.44 -4.91 13.87
C GLY A 36 1.97 -4.69 13.49
N THR A 37 1.30 -3.72 14.12
CA THR A 37 -0.09 -3.37 13.80
C THR A 37 -0.17 -2.67 12.43
N ALA A 38 0.80 -1.80 12.14
CA ALA A 38 0.89 -1.13 10.83
C ALA A 38 1.06 -2.14 9.70
N THR A 39 1.98 -3.11 9.86
CA THR A 39 2.25 -4.15 8.88
C THR A 39 1.05 -5.08 8.68
N LYS A 40 0.35 -5.49 9.75
CA LYS A 40 -0.86 -6.30 9.63
C LYS A 40 -1.96 -5.59 8.85
N ARG A 41 -2.17 -4.31 9.13
CA ARG A 41 -3.15 -3.49 8.40
C ARG A 41 -2.73 -3.33 6.94
N LEU A 42 -1.44 -3.11 6.69
CA LEU A 42 -0.89 -3.04 5.35
C LEU A 42 -1.19 -4.32 4.55
N ILE A 43 -0.85 -5.50 5.08
CA ILE A 43 -1.09 -6.79 4.41
C ILE A 43 -2.59 -6.97 4.12
N ARG A 44 -3.46 -6.62 5.08
CA ARG A 44 -4.91 -6.71 4.91
C ARG A 44 -5.44 -5.82 3.80
N GLU A 45 -4.86 -4.64 3.58
CA GLU A 45 -5.26 -3.76 2.48
C GLU A 45 -4.57 -4.12 1.15
N MET A 46 -3.39 -4.73 1.19
CA MET A 46 -2.66 -5.19 0.01
C MET A 46 -3.32 -6.40 -0.65
N GLU A 47 -3.83 -7.35 0.13
CA GLU A 47 -4.45 -8.58 -0.38
C GLU A 47 -5.60 -8.33 -1.38
N PRO A 48 -6.63 -7.52 -1.07
CA PRO A 48 -7.66 -7.20 -2.04
C PRO A 48 -7.13 -6.34 -3.20
N PHE A 49 -6.14 -5.46 -2.95
CA PHE A 49 -5.52 -4.65 -4.02
C PHE A 49 -4.79 -5.51 -5.04
N MET A 50 -4.07 -6.54 -4.57
CA MET A 50 -3.38 -7.50 -5.42
C MET A 50 -4.36 -8.33 -6.24
N GLN A 51 -5.43 -8.82 -5.63
CA GLN A 51 -6.48 -9.56 -6.34
C GLN A 51 -7.21 -8.71 -7.38
N GLU A 52 -7.53 -7.46 -7.06
CA GLU A 52 -8.19 -6.53 -7.99
C GLU A 52 -7.30 -6.18 -9.20
N LYS A 53 -5.99 -6.00 -8.96
CA LYS A 53 -5.02 -5.63 -9.99
C LYS A 53 -4.38 -6.81 -10.72
N GLY A 54 -4.57 -8.03 -10.22
CA GLY A 54 -3.96 -9.24 -10.78
C GLY A 54 -2.47 -9.39 -10.45
N TYR A 55 -1.99 -8.83 -9.33
CA TYR A 55 -0.63 -9.02 -8.86
C TYR A 55 -0.51 -10.32 -8.06
N SER A 56 0.45 -11.19 -8.38
CA SER A 56 0.69 -12.44 -7.63
C SER A 56 1.71 -12.25 -6.50
N LYS A 57 2.55 -11.22 -6.59
CA LYS A 57 3.65 -10.98 -5.65
C LYS A 57 3.67 -9.53 -5.20
N TYR A 58 4.20 -9.36 -3.99
CA TYR A 58 4.52 -8.05 -3.45
C TYR A 58 5.89 -8.10 -2.80
N ASN A 59 6.60 -6.99 -2.87
CA ASN A 59 7.88 -6.82 -2.20
C ASN A 59 7.86 -5.48 -1.46
N ILE A 60 8.11 -5.52 -0.15
CA ILE A 60 8.20 -4.30 0.66
C ILE A 60 9.64 -3.79 0.54
N LEU A 61 9.85 -2.81 -0.34
CA LEU A 61 11.15 -2.19 -0.58
C LEU A 61 11.63 -1.37 0.63
N SER A 62 10.71 -0.77 1.37
CA SER A 62 11.06 0.05 2.53
C SER A 62 9.90 0.21 3.49
N ALA A 63 10.22 0.27 4.78
CA ALA A 63 9.30 0.63 5.85
C ALA A 63 9.94 1.73 6.70
N ARG A 64 9.37 2.94 6.69
CA ARG A 64 9.82 4.06 7.51
C ARG A 64 8.75 4.43 8.51
N PHE A 65 9.12 4.40 9.79
CA PHE A 65 8.30 5.00 10.82
C PHE A 65 8.53 6.50 10.85
N ASN A 66 7.45 7.26 10.85
CA ASN A 66 7.46 8.70 11.02
C ASN A 66 6.72 8.99 12.34
N LEU A 67 7.41 9.60 13.29
CA LEU A 67 6.87 9.84 14.62
C LEU A 67 5.86 11.00 14.64
N ILE A 68 6.05 12.03 13.79
CA ILE A 68 5.22 13.24 13.74
C ILE A 68 4.97 13.67 12.29
N PRO A 69 3.74 13.55 11.76
CA PRO A 69 2.61 12.79 12.32
C PRO A 69 2.95 11.30 12.46
N SER A 70 2.30 10.60 13.40
CA SER A 70 2.58 9.20 13.71
C SER A 70 2.02 8.28 12.62
N PHE A 71 2.88 7.86 11.69
CA PHE A 71 2.51 6.95 10.60
C PHE A 71 3.69 6.09 10.17
N PHE A 72 3.39 4.94 9.57
CA PHE A 72 4.37 4.14 8.85
C PHE A 72 4.18 4.34 7.35
N LYS A 73 5.26 4.74 6.68
CA LYS A 73 5.34 4.79 5.22
C LYS A 73 5.97 3.50 4.73
N PHE A 74 5.22 2.73 3.95
CA PHE A 74 5.71 1.54 3.28
C PHE A 74 5.83 1.83 1.79
N THR A 75 6.97 1.49 1.20
CA THR A 75 7.14 1.43 -0.24
C THR A 75 7.05 -0.02 -0.65
N ILE A 76 6.12 -0.32 -1.54
CA ILE A 76 5.77 -1.67 -1.95
C ILE A 76 5.85 -1.71 -3.47
N LYS A 77 6.56 -2.70 -3.98
CA LYS A 77 6.56 -3.03 -5.38
C LYS A 77 5.68 -4.27 -5.57
N PHE A 78 4.66 -4.17 -6.40
CA PHE A 78 3.88 -5.33 -6.80
C PHE A 78 4.47 -5.93 -8.08
N GLU A 79 4.32 -7.23 -8.22
CA GLU A 79 4.75 -7.97 -9.40
C GLU A 79 3.66 -8.97 -9.77
N VAL A 80 3.46 -9.17 -11.08
CA VAL A 80 2.47 -10.10 -11.63
C VAL A 80 2.98 -11.53 -11.55
#